data_AF-A0A841Q4N7-F1
#
_entry.id   AF-A0A841Q4N7-F1
#
_cell.length_a   1.000
_cell.length_b   1.000
_cell.length_c   1.000
_cell.angle_alpha   90.00
_cell.angle_beta   90.00
_cell.angle_gamma   90.00
#
_symmetry.space_group_name_H-M   'P 1'
#
loop_
_entity.id
_entity.type
_entity.pdbx_description
1 polymer ?
#
loop_
_entity_poly.entity_id
_entity_poly.type
_entity_poly.pdbx_seq_one_letter_code
_entity_poly.pdbx_strand_id
1 'polypeptide(L)'
;MKKWIVILATLLIAILGFLWWQQHPQDKEFMKSLMLHQPVDKTEIDAMHMWVQGEDPQRIPLDENIQLIDSFNEYEASRVSEEKAPQAEAQIMFNLQSGYTIILNYVDSTIYVSRDDVGAGLVEYVLLDDAPLLEASFENSLP
;
A
#
# COMPACT_ATOMS: atom_id res chain seq x y z
N MET A 1 40.80 39.43 -3.76
CA MET A 1 40.48 38.30 -2.85
C MET A 1 39.07 38.40 -2.25
N LYS A 2 38.67 39.52 -1.61
CA LYS A 2 37.33 39.66 -0.99
C LYS A 2 36.12 39.41 -1.93
N LYS A 3 36.16 39.88 -3.18
CA LYS A 3 35.06 39.70 -4.16
C LYS A 3 34.82 38.23 -4.54
N TRP A 4 35.88 37.45 -4.65
CA TRP A 4 35.80 36.01 -4.97
C TRP A 4 35.22 35.21 -3.79
N ILE A 5 35.52 35.60 -2.55
CA ILE A 5 34.95 34.96 -1.35
C ILE A 5 33.43 35.20 -1.29
N VAL A 6 32.96 36.41 -1.61
CA VAL A 6 31.52 36.72 -1.65
C VAL A 6 30.81 35.91 -2.73
N ILE A 7 31.39 35.83 -3.93
CA ILE A 7 30.82 35.03 -5.04
C ILE A 7 30.74 33.54 -4.65
N LEU A 8 31.80 33.00 -4.05
CA LEU A 8 31.84 31.60 -3.62
C LEU A 8 30.79 31.31 -2.54
N ALA A 9 30.63 32.22 -1.56
CA ALA A 9 29.63 32.08 -0.51
C ALA A 9 28.19 32.13 -1.05
N THR A 10 27.90 33.03 -2.00
CA THR A 10 26.57 33.08 -2.66
C THR A 10 26.29 31.83 -3.47
N LEU A 11 27.31 31.25 -4.13
CA LEU A 11 27.15 30.01 -4.88
C LEU A 11 26.84 28.83 -3.95
N LEU A 12 27.51 28.78 -2.80
CA LEU A 12 27.33 27.71 -1.80
C LEU A 12 25.94 27.76 -1.16
N ILE A 13 25.43 28.95 -0.85
CA ILE A 13 24.06 29.14 -0.33
C ILE A 13 23.02 28.74 -1.39
N ALA A 14 23.25 29.07 -2.66
CA ALA A 14 22.34 28.68 -3.75
C ALA A 14 22.31 27.15 -3.94
N ILE A 15 23.47 26.48 -3.88
CA ILE A 15 23.56 25.01 -3.96
C ILE A 15 22.86 24.36 -2.77
N LEU A 16 23.11 24.85 -1.55
CA LEU A 16 22.46 24.33 -0.35
C LEU A 16 20.93 24.53 -0.40
N GLY A 17 20.47 25.70 -0.85
CA GLY A 17 19.04 25.96 -1.04
C GLY A 17 18.40 25.05 -2.10
N PHE A 18 19.12 24.78 -3.19
CA PHE A 18 18.66 23.87 -4.24
C PHE A 18 18.59 22.41 -3.76
N LEU A 19 19.60 21.94 -3.01
CA LEU A 19 19.62 20.60 -2.43
C LEU A 19 18.51 20.42 -1.39
N TRP A 20 18.28 21.42 -0.53
CA TRP A 20 17.20 21.40 0.45
C TRP A 20 15.82 21.40 -0.21
N TRP A 21 15.65 22.13 -1.32
CA TRP A 21 14.43 22.13 -2.12
C TRP A 21 14.13 20.77 -2.77
N GLN A 22 15.15 20.02 -3.22
CA GLN A 22 14.95 18.70 -3.83
C GLN A 22 14.58 17.60 -2.81
N GLN A 23 14.99 17.71 -1.55
CA GLN A 23 14.66 16.72 -0.51
C GLN A 23 13.19 16.81 -0.05
N HIS A 24 12.65 18.02 0.07
CA HIS A 24 11.27 18.23 0.53
C HIS A 24 10.15 17.46 -0.19
N PRO A 25 10.12 17.34 -1.54
CA PRO A 25 9.10 16.54 -2.21
C PRO A 25 9.28 15.04 -1.94
N GLN A 26 10.50 14.54 -1.83
CA GLN A 26 10.77 13.12 -1.55
C GLN A 26 10.30 12.72 -0.14
N ASP A 27 10.58 13.57 0.85
CA ASP A 27 10.14 13.33 2.23
C ASP A 27 8.61 13.31 2.35
N LYS A 28 7.91 14.16 1.58
CA LYS A 28 6.45 14.20 1.59
C LYS A 28 5.82 12.95 0.97
N GLU A 29 6.33 12.51 -0.17
CA GLU A 29 5.83 11.29 -0.82
C GLU A 29 6.10 10.05 0.05
N PHE A 30 7.27 9.97 0.69
CA PHE A 30 7.59 8.92 1.64
C PHE A 30 6.67 8.94 2.88
N MET A 31 6.48 10.11 3.50
CA MET A 31 5.58 10.22 4.65
C MET A 31 4.12 9.92 4.28
N LYS A 32 3.74 10.20 3.02
CA LYS A 32 2.42 9.85 2.49
C LYS A 32 2.29 8.35 2.29
N SER A 33 3.28 7.67 1.70
CA SER A 33 3.24 6.21 1.51
C SER A 33 3.16 5.45 2.84
N LEU A 34 3.88 5.91 3.87
CA LEU A 34 3.79 5.36 5.23
C LEU A 34 2.38 5.43 5.84
N MET A 35 1.51 6.33 5.36
CA MET A 35 0.15 6.47 5.86
C MET A 35 -0.86 5.63 5.07
N LEU A 36 -0.51 5.16 3.86
CA LEU A 36 -1.39 4.37 2.99
C LEU A 36 -1.55 2.95 3.49
N HIS A 37 -0.44 2.30 3.83
CA HIS A 37 -0.42 0.92 4.26
C HIS A 37 -0.27 0.83 5.77
N GLN A 38 -1.36 0.46 6.45
CA GLN A 38 -1.38 0.24 7.89
C GLN A 38 -1.84 -1.19 8.19
N PRO A 39 -1.18 -1.88 9.16
CA PRO A 39 -1.63 -3.18 9.61
C PRO A 39 -3.07 -3.15 10.11
N VAL A 40 -3.79 -4.26 9.95
CA VAL A 40 -5.13 -4.47 10.50
C VAL A 40 -5.07 -5.47 11.64
N ASP A 41 -5.79 -5.19 12.73
CA ASP A 41 -5.94 -6.16 13.82
C ASP A 41 -6.83 -7.31 13.34
N LYS A 42 -6.36 -8.55 13.50
CA LYS A 42 -7.10 -9.75 13.12
C LYS A 42 -8.43 -9.86 13.85
N THR A 43 -8.51 -9.35 15.09
CA THR A 43 -9.76 -9.38 15.84
C THR A 43 -10.81 -8.42 15.29
N GLU A 44 -10.41 -7.43 14.48
CA GLU A 44 -11.32 -6.49 13.83
C GLU A 44 -11.91 -7.04 12.53
N ILE A 45 -11.43 -8.19 12.02
CA ILE A 45 -11.95 -8.81 10.79
C ILE A 45 -13.15 -9.69 11.13
N ASP A 46 -14.34 -9.30 10.66
CA ASP A 46 -15.60 -10.05 10.86
C ASP A 46 -15.77 -11.18 9.85
N ALA A 47 -15.40 -10.92 8.59
CA ALA A 47 -15.51 -11.89 7.51
C ALA A 47 -14.48 -11.66 6.42
N MET A 48 -14.09 -12.76 5.77
CA MET A 48 -13.31 -12.74 4.55
C MET A 48 -14.13 -13.30 3.40
N HIS A 49 -14.05 -12.64 2.25
CA HIS A 49 -14.66 -13.12 1.01
C HIS A 49 -13.61 -13.17 -0.08
N MET A 50 -13.77 -14.12 -0.99
CA MET A 50 -12.98 -14.24 -2.19
C MET A 50 -13.90 -14.15 -3.39
N TRP A 51 -13.44 -13.45 -4.42
CA TRP A 51 -14.11 -13.38 -5.70
C TRP A 51 -13.10 -13.64 -6.81
N VAL A 52 -13.51 -14.40 -7.82
CA VAL A 52 -12.73 -14.67 -9.02
C VAL A 52 -13.58 -14.30 -10.22
N GLN A 53 -12.96 -13.77 -11.27
CA GLN A 53 -13.66 -13.35 -12.47
C GLN A 53 -14.51 -14.48 -13.06
N GLY A 54 -15.82 -14.23 -13.17
CA GLY A 54 -16.79 -15.20 -13.69
C GLY A 54 -17.47 -16.05 -12.62
N GLU A 55 -17.12 -15.87 -11.34
CA GLU A 55 -17.73 -16.55 -10.20
C GLU A 55 -18.45 -15.55 -9.27
N ASP A 56 -19.35 -16.08 -8.44
CA ASP A 56 -19.97 -15.31 -7.35
C ASP A 56 -19.00 -15.23 -6.17
N PRO A 57 -18.94 -14.10 -5.43
CA PRO A 57 -18.11 -14.01 -4.23
C PRO A 57 -18.48 -15.07 -3.19
N GLN A 58 -17.48 -15.78 -2.67
CA GLN A 58 -17.64 -16.81 -1.66
C GLN A 58 -16.99 -16.40 -0.34
N ARG A 59 -17.62 -16.72 0.78
CA ARG A 59 -17.00 -16.52 2.10
C ARG A 59 -15.91 -17.57 2.30
N ILE A 60 -14.71 -17.11 2.66
CA ILE A 60 -13.58 -17.99 3.00
C ILE A 60 -13.34 -18.00 4.52
N PRO A 61 -12.89 -19.12 5.12
CA PRO A 61 -12.68 -19.21 6.57
C PRO A 61 -11.50 -18.34 7.03
N LEU A 62 -11.72 -17.48 8.04
CA LEU A 62 -10.67 -16.61 8.59
C LEU A 62 -9.49 -17.42 9.17
N ASP A 63 -9.80 -18.48 9.93
CA ASP A 63 -8.79 -19.30 10.62
C ASP A 63 -7.82 -19.99 9.65
N GLU A 64 -8.30 -20.35 8.46
CA GLU A 64 -7.49 -21.00 7.41
C GLU A 64 -6.68 -19.97 6.60
N ASN A 65 -7.07 -18.70 6.63
CA ASN A 65 -6.47 -17.62 5.83
C ASN A 65 -5.74 -16.57 6.68
N ILE A 66 -5.43 -16.90 7.94
CA ILE A 66 -4.77 -15.98 8.86
C ILE A 66 -3.38 -15.53 8.36
N GLN A 67 -2.69 -16.40 7.62
CA GLN A 67 -1.39 -16.14 7.02
C GLN A 67 -1.45 -15.04 5.94
N LEU A 68 -2.58 -14.90 5.24
CA LEU A 68 -2.79 -13.82 4.28
C LEU A 68 -2.81 -12.46 4.99
N ILE A 69 -3.48 -12.39 6.14
CA ILE A 69 -3.54 -11.17 6.95
C ILE A 69 -2.17 -10.85 7.55
N ASP A 70 -1.44 -11.87 8.02
CA ASP A 70 -0.06 -11.69 8.48
C ASP A 70 0.84 -11.16 7.36
N SER A 71 0.76 -11.77 6.18
CA SER A 71 1.56 -11.35 5.03
C SER A 71 1.19 -9.94 4.55
N PHE A 72 -0.08 -9.55 4.66
CA PHE A 72 -0.52 -8.18 4.41
C PHE A 72 0.07 -7.22 5.45
N ASN A 73 -0.03 -7.55 6.74
CA ASN A 73 0.45 -6.69 7.82
C ASN A 73 1.99 -6.56 7.88
N GLU A 74 2.72 -7.57 7.43
CA GLU A 74 4.18 -7.58 7.37
C GLU A 74 4.73 -6.83 6.13
N TYR A 75 3.88 -6.49 5.16
CA TYR A 75 4.33 -5.78 3.97
C TYR A 75 4.81 -4.37 4.33
N GLU A 76 5.98 -3.99 3.82
CA GLU A 76 6.60 -2.72 4.17
C GLU A 76 5.82 -1.53 3.59
N ALA A 77 5.31 -0.65 4.47
CA ALA A 77 4.57 0.55 4.04
C ALA A 77 5.39 1.51 3.17
N SER A 78 6.72 1.43 3.19
CA SER A 78 7.59 2.19 2.29
C SER A 78 7.60 1.67 0.85
N ARG A 79 7.06 0.47 0.60
CA ARG A 79 7.08 -0.22 -0.71
C ARG A 79 5.71 -0.20 -1.38
N VAL A 80 4.95 0.88 -1.19
CA VAL A 80 3.66 1.13 -1.85
C VAL A 80 3.67 2.45 -2.59
N SER A 81 2.85 2.55 -3.63
CA SER A 81 2.59 3.81 -4.35
C SER A 81 1.10 4.03 -4.54
N GLU A 82 0.65 5.27 -4.39
CA GLU A 82 -0.74 5.61 -4.69
C GLU A 82 -1.01 5.39 -6.18
N GLU A 83 -1.94 4.47 -6.45
CA GLU A 83 -2.32 4.07 -7.79
C GLU A 83 -3.73 3.48 -7.73
N LYS A 84 -4.55 3.84 -8.70
CA LYS A 84 -5.92 3.34 -8.79
C LYS A 84 -5.90 1.86 -9.18
N ALA A 85 -6.62 1.03 -8.43
CA ALA A 85 -6.76 -0.38 -8.75
C ALA A 85 -7.44 -0.55 -10.13
N PRO A 86 -6.82 -1.29 -11.08
CA PRO A 86 -7.47 -1.70 -12.32
C PRO A 86 -8.61 -2.70 -12.05
N GLN A 87 -9.25 -3.16 -13.13
CA GLN A 87 -10.23 -4.24 -13.01
C GLN A 87 -9.52 -5.54 -12.61
N ALA A 88 -9.89 -6.08 -11.45
CA ALA A 88 -9.31 -7.29 -10.87
C ALA A 88 -9.73 -8.58 -11.59
N GLU A 89 -8.80 -9.54 -11.64
CA GLU A 89 -9.05 -10.94 -12.02
C GLU A 89 -9.54 -11.75 -10.81
N ALA A 90 -9.03 -11.41 -9.63
CA ALA A 90 -9.46 -11.97 -8.36
C ALA A 90 -9.37 -10.93 -7.23
N GLN A 91 -10.19 -11.09 -6.21
CA GLN A 91 -10.22 -10.22 -5.04
C GLN A 91 -10.31 -11.04 -3.76
N ILE A 92 -9.62 -10.58 -2.72
CA ILE A 92 -9.92 -10.98 -1.35
C ILE A 92 -10.34 -9.74 -0.56
N MET A 93 -11.47 -9.83 0.12
CA MET A 93 -12.10 -8.75 0.86
C MET A 93 -12.05 -9.06 2.36
N PHE A 94 -11.50 -8.16 3.16
CA PHE A 94 -11.55 -8.17 4.61
C PHE A 94 -12.65 -7.20 5.05
N ASN A 95 -13.77 -7.73 5.53
CA ASN A 95 -14.84 -6.92 6.11
C ASN A 95 -14.54 -6.71 7.59
N LEU A 96 -14.42 -5.46 8.00
CA LEU A 96 -14.10 -5.09 9.38
C LEU A 96 -15.37 -4.92 10.21
N GLN A 97 -15.28 -5.16 11.52
CA GLN A 97 -16.38 -4.96 12.47
C GLN A 97 -16.90 -3.52 12.50
N SER A 98 -16.04 -2.56 12.16
CA SER A 98 -16.36 -1.14 12.01
C SER A 98 -17.24 -0.82 10.79
N GLY A 99 -17.45 -1.80 9.89
CA GLY A 99 -18.18 -1.64 8.63
C GLY A 99 -17.33 -1.19 7.44
N TYR A 100 -16.03 -0.95 7.66
CA TYR A 100 -15.05 -0.69 6.60
C TYR A 100 -14.61 -1.98 5.90
N THR A 101 -14.02 -1.84 4.72
CA THR A 101 -13.54 -2.96 3.90
C THR A 101 -12.12 -2.68 3.39
N ILE A 102 -11.26 -3.70 3.48
CA ILE A 102 -9.96 -3.75 2.81
C ILE A 102 -10.05 -4.78 1.70
N ILE A 103 -9.69 -4.42 0.47
CA ILE A 103 -9.77 -5.30 -0.70
C ILE A 103 -8.37 -5.45 -1.29
N LEU A 104 -7.90 -6.69 -1.40
CA LEU A 104 -6.72 -7.06 -2.17
C LEU A 104 -7.17 -7.46 -3.57
N ASN A 105 -6.79 -6.67 -4.57
CA ASN A 105 -7.10 -6.87 -5.98
C ASN A 105 -5.89 -7.47 -6.69
N TYR A 106 -6.06 -8.63 -7.29
CA TYR A 106 -5.04 -9.30 -8.09
C TYR A 106 -5.27 -8.98 -9.58
N VAL A 107 -4.27 -8.40 -10.23
CA VAL A 107 -4.29 -7.98 -11.65
C VAL A 107 -2.92 -8.27 -12.26
N ASP A 108 -2.84 -9.09 -13.30
CA ASP A 108 -1.59 -9.35 -14.03
C ASP A 108 -0.38 -9.66 -13.10
N SER A 109 -0.58 -10.50 -12.08
CA SER A 109 0.44 -10.83 -11.05
C SER A 109 0.88 -9.68 -10.13
N THR A 110 0.10 -8.61 -10.07
CA THR A 110 0.32 -7.46 -9.18
C THR A 110 -0.85 -7.32 -8.21
N ILE A 111 -0.53 -6.95 -6.96
CA ILE A 111 -1.55 -6.69 -5.93
C ILE A 111 -1.76 -5.19 -5.77
N TYR A 112 -3.01 -4.78 -5.96
CA TYR A 112 -3.50 -3.45 -5.63
C TYR A 112 -4.39 -3.55 -4.40
N VAL A 113 -4.32 -2.57 -3.51
CA VAL A 113 -5.15 -2.51 -2.31
C VAL A 113 -6.11 -1.34 -2.42
N SER A 114 -7.38 -1.61 -2.16
CA SER A 114 -8.42 -0.60 -2.00
C SER A 114 -8.96 -0.68 -0.59
N ARG A 115 -8.96 0.40 0.18
CA ARG A 115 -9.41 0.40 1.58
C ARG A 115 -10.03 1.72 1.97
N ASP A 116 -11.02 1.69 2.86
CA ASP A 116 -11.75 2.87 3.33
C ASP A 116 -11.69 3.08 4.85
N ASP A 117 -10.90 2.25 5.54
CA ASP A 117 -10.65 2.34 6.98
C ASP A 117 -9.52 3.34 7.35
N VAL A 118 -8.73 3.78 6.37
CA VAL A 118 -7.64 4.75 6.56
C VAL A 118 -7.93 6.04 5.81
N GLY A 119 -7.83 7.17 6.51
CA GLY A 119 -8.00 8.50 5.92
C GLY A 119 -9.45 8.92 5.72
N ALA A 120 -9.68 9.84 4.79
CA ALA A 120 -10.99 10.43 4.51
C ALA A 120 -11.52 9.94 3.16
N GLY A 121 -11.94 8.67 3.11
CA GLY A 121 -12.54 8.04 1.93
C GLY A 121 -11.77 6.82 1.44
N LEU A 122 -12.11 6.38 0.22
CA LEU A 122 -11.45 5.26 -0.43
C LEU A 122 -10.01 5.64 -0.81
N VAL A 123 -9.06 4.86 -0.32
CA VAL A 123 -7.64 4.94 -0.65
C VAL A 123 -7.28 3.73 -1.50
N GLU A 124 -6.55 3.96 -2.57
CA GLU A 124 -6.09 2.92 -3.51
C GLU A 124 -4.58 3.03 -3.71
N TYR A 125 -3.87 1.91 -3.66
CA TYR A 125 -2.43 1.86 -3.87
C TYR A 125 -1.98 0.50 -4.43
N VAL A 126 -0.78 0.47 -5.00
CA VAL A 126 -0.12 -0.74 -5.51
C VAL A 126 1.04 -1.14 -4.60
N LEU A 127 1.29 -2.45 -4.49
CA LEU A 127 2.51 -2.99 -3.89
C LEU A 127 3.61 -2.98 -4.97
N LEU A 128 4.67 -2.18 -4.76
CA LEU A 128 5.65 -1.83 -5.82
C LEU A 128 6.63 -2.94 -6.20
N ASP A 129 6.81 -3.93 -5.33
CA ASP A 129 7.68 -5.06 -5.56
C ASP A 129 6.87 -6.34 -5.35
N ASP A 130 7.35 -7.45 -5.93
CA ASP A 130 6.77 -8.77 -5.72
C ASP A 130 6.49 -8.98 -4.23
N ALA A 131 5.27 -9.42 -3.92
CA ALA A 131 4.81 -9.72 -2.58
C ALA A 131 4.66 -11.24 -2.45
N PRO A 132 5.75 -12.03 -2.59
CA PRO A 132 5.66 -13.47 -2.85
C PRO A 132 4.95 -14.23 -1.73
N LEU A 133 5.04 -13.76 -0.48
CA LEU A 133 4.33 -14.36 0.65
C LEU A 133 2.83 -14.07 0.59
N LEU A 134 2.45 -12.86 0.18
CA LEU A 134 1.07 -12.45 0.03
C LEU A 134 0.44 -13.11 -1.21
N GLU A 135 1.17 -13.14 -2.33
CA GLU A 135 0.80 -13.84 -3.56
C GLU A 135 0.65 -15.34 -3.30
N ALA A 136 1.62 -16.00 -2.66
CA ALA A 136 1.49 -17.41 -2.32
C ALA A 136 0.33 -17.67 -1.35
N SER A 137 0.11 -16.79 -0.37
CA SER A 137 -1.04 -16.91 0.53
C SER A 137 -2.36 -16.78 -0.24
N PHE A 138 -2.43 -15.84 -1.18
CA PHE A 138 -3.58 -15.62 -2.05
C PHE A 138 -3.85 -16.82 -2.96
N GLU A 139 -2.81 -17.36 -3.61
CA GLU A 139 -2.92 -18.54 -4.47
C GLU A 139 -3.37 -19.79 -3.69
N ASN A 140 -2.92 -19.95 -2.44
CA ASN A 140 -3.36 -21.04 -1.58
C ASN A 140 -4.81 -20.87 -1.09
N SER A 141 -5.36 -19.65 -1.12
CA SER A 141 -6.75 -19.37 -0.80
C SER A 141 -7.70 -19.67 -1.97
N LEU A 142 -7.18 -19.82 -3.20
CA LEU A 142 -7.99 -20.14 -4.38
C LEU A 142 -8.56 -21.57 -4.27
N PRO A 143 -9.79 -21.80 -4.77
CA PRO A 143 -10.46 -23.10 -4.68
C PRO A 143 -9.95 -24.13 -5.69
#